data_AF-A0A9E1YBX4-F1
#
_entry.id   AF-A0A9E1YBX4-F1
#
_cell.length_a   1.000
_cell.length_b   1.000
_cell.length_c   1.000
_cell.angle_alpha   90.00
_cell.angle_beta   90.00
_cell.angle_gamma   90.00
#
_symmetry.space_group_name_H-M   'P 1'
#
loop_
_entity.id
_entity.type
_entity.pdbx_description
1 polymer ?
#
loop_
_entity_poly.entity_id
_entity_poly.type
_entity_poly.pdbx_seq_one_letter_code
_entity_poly.pdbx_strand_id
1 'polypeptide(L)'
;MNFIDYTTVIRDILIDFSSLYFLSYVILYRKYRNVEMFVSSALFNIFILFIVMSIVRTDFNMAVGFGLFALLSLVQLRSATFTKTEMAYLFGAVTLAVINGAGITDLSFILISNVVIVVSTWFIGDWSLEHSANLIRVDNVKKMAVTLDHIDENVVSNRDLMCTQLTETLGINVQTFEIKKI
;
A
#
# COMPACT_ATOMS: atom_id res chain seq x y z
N MET A 1 -40.12 -3.92 -8.97
CA MET A 1 -39.24 -3.39 -10.01
C MET A 1 -38.59 -2.14 -9.43
N ASN A 2 -37.49 -2.31 -8.70
CA ASN A 2 -36.79 -1.18 -8.07
C ASN A 2 -36.16 -0.38 -9.21
N PHE A 3 -36.72 0.80 -9.49
CA PHE A 3 -36.06 1.75 -10.38
C PHE A 3 -34.69 2.04 -9.78
N ILE A 4 -33.64 1.86 -10.60
CA ILE A 4 -32.29 2.24 -10.20
C ILE A 4 -32.33 3.75 -9.99
N ASP A 5 -32.19 4.18 -8.73
CA ASP A 5 -32.10 5.60 -8.42
C ASP A 5 -30.72 6.11 -8.84
N TYR A 6 -30.63 6.56 -10.09
CA TYR A 6 -29.40 7.10 -10.67
C TYR A 6 -28.85 8.29 -9.87
N THR A 7 -29.69 9.01 -9.10
CA THR A 7 -29.22 10.14 -8.30
C THR A 7 -28.35 9.67 -7.13
N THR A 8 -28.75 8.59 -6.45
CA THR A 8 -27.97 7.99 -5.36
C THR A 8 -26.66 7.40 -5.87
N VAL A 9 -26.69 6.72 -7.03
CA VAL A 9 -25.50 6.14 -7.66
C VAL A 9 -24.48 7.23 -8.01
N ILE A 10 -24.91 8.29 -8.69
CA ILE A 10 -24.03 9.37 -9.10
C ILE A 10 -23.46 10.08 -7.86
N ARG A 11 -24.29 10.34 -6.85
CA ARG A 11 -23.86 10.91 -5.57
C ARG A 11 -22.76 10.06 -4.93
N ASP A 12 -22.98 8.76 -4.79
CA ASP A 12 -22.05 7.85 -4.12
C ASP A 12 -20.71 7.76 -4.86
N ILE A 13 -20.74 7.72 -6.20
CA ILE A 13 -19.54 7.81 -7.04
C ILE A 13 -18.82 9.14 -6.81
N LEU A 14 -19.52 10.27 -6.83
CA LEU A 14 -18.88 11.58 -6.65
C LEU A 14 -18.24 11.72 -5.27
N ILE A 15 -18.89 11.23 -4.22
CA ILE A 15 -18.33 11.23 -2.85
C ILE A 15 -17.09 10.33 -2.80
N ASP A 16 -17.16 9.11 -3.35
CA ASP A 16 -16.02 8.19 -3.32
C ASP A 16 -14.82 8.74 -4.09
N PHE A 17 -15.03 9.27 -5.29
CA PHE A 17 -13.96 9.88 -6.08
C PHE A 17 -13.36 11.11 -5.37
N SER A 18 -14.18 11.90 -4.69
CA SER A 18 -13.70 13.03 -3.89
C SER A 18 -12.84 12.54 -2.72
N SER A 19 -13.32 11.56 -1.96
CA SER A 19 -12.60 10.96 -0.83
C SER A 19 -11.32 10.25 -1.26
N LEU A 20 -11.36 9.52 -2.38
CA LEU A 20 -10.20 8.91 -3.01
C LEU A 20 -9.21 9.97 -3.45
N TYR A 21 -9.67 11.08 -4.05
CA TYR A 21 -8.78 12.18 -4.41
C TYR A 21 -8.09 12.74 -3.16
N PHE A 22 -8.81 12.97 -2.06
CA PHE A 22 -8.19 13.40 -0.81
C PHE A 22 -7.18 12.38 -0.27
N LEU A 23 -7.56 11.10 -0.17
CA LEU A 23 -6.68 10.05 0.35
C LEU A 23 -5.44 9.84 -0.53
N SER A 24 -5.63 9.82 -1.86
CA SER A 24 -4.60 9.48 -2.83
C SER A 24 -3.73 10.68 -3.21
N TYR A 25 -4.31 11.85 -3.44
CA TYR A 25 -3.56 13.06 -3.81
C TYR A 25 -2.90 13.73 -2.59
N VAL A 26 -3.61 13.92 -1.48
CA VAL A 26 -3.03 14.62 -0.31
C VAL A 26 -2.00 13.76 0.42
N ILE A 27 -2.23 12.44 0.50
CA ILE A 27 -1.38 11.56 1.30
C ILE A 27 -0.34 10.82 0.48
N LEU A 28 -0.62 10.31 -0.73
CA LEU A 28 0.39 9.55 -1.51
C LEU A 28 1.31 10.46 -2.33
N TYR A 29 0.73 11.45 -3.03
CA TYR A 29 1.51 12.34 -3.91
C TYR A 29 2.45 13.26 -3.13
N ARG A 30 2.03 13.79 -1.97
CA ARG A 30 2.87 14.66 -1.12
C ARG A 30 4.03 13.90 -0.47
N LYS A 31 3.94 12.59 -0.31
CA LYS A 31 4.68 11.86 0.73
C LYS A 31 5.66 10.81 0.22
N TYR A 32 5.25 9.97 -0.72
CA TYR A 32 6.08 8.88 -1.24
C TYR A 32 6.50 9.10 -2.68
N ARG A 33 5.80 9.97 -3.43
CA ARG A 33 6.03 10.26 -4.86
C ARG A 33 6.07 8.99 -5.73
N ASN A 34 5.57 7.87 -5.21
CA ASN A 34 5.55 6.57 -5.87
C ASN A 34 4.22 6.43 -6.63
N VAL A 35 4.30 6.61 -7.95
CA VAL A 35 3.15 6.55 -8.86
C VAL A 35 2.51 5.15 -8.85
N GLU A 36 3.28 4.09 -8.63
CA GLU A 36 2.77 2.71 -8.65
C GLU A 36 1.76 2.47 -7.53
N MET A 37 2.03 3.00 -6.33
CA MET A 37 1.15 2.87 -5.17
C MET A 37 -0.14 3.68 -5.33
N PHE A 38 -0.05 4.87 -5.92
CA PHE A 38 -1.20 5.70 -6.26
C PHE A 38 -2.12 4.97 -7.26
N VAL A 39 -1.54 4.46 -8.35
CA VAL A 39 -2.28 3.75 -9.40
C VAL A 39 -2.92 2.49 -8.82
N SER A 40 -2.18 1.70 -8.03
CA SER A 40 -2.71 0.48 -7.42
C SER A 40 -3.90 0.78 -6.49
N SER A 41 -3.76 1.76 -5.58
CA SER A 41 -4.81 2.10 -4.63
C SER A 41 -6.06 2.67 -5.30
N ALA A 42 -5.88 3.51 -6.32
CA ALA A 42 -6.99 4.08 -7.08
C ALA A 42 -7.74 2.99 -7.87
N LEU A 43 -7.03 2.11 -8.57
CA LEU A 43 -7.65 1.02 -9.32
C LEU A 43 -8.39 0.04 -8.39
N PHE A 44 -7.79 -0.33 -7.26
CA PHE A 44 -8.44 -1.18 -6.28
C PHE A 44 -9.73 -0.56 -5.72
N ASN A 45 -9.69 0.73 -5.34
CA ASN A 45 -10.89 1.43 -4.87
C ASN A 45 -11.98 1.43 -5.96
N ILE A 46 -11.66 1.82 -7.19
CA ILE A 46 -12.63 1.85 -8.29
C ILE A 46 -13.23 0.46 -8.52
N PHE A 47 -12.41 -0.59 -8.60
CA PHE A 47 -12.91 -1.95 -8.82
C PHE A 47 -13.84 -2.41 -7.71
N ILE A 48 -13.46 -2.19 -6.45
CA ILE A 48 -14.29 -2.58 -5.31
C ILE A 48 -15.59 -1.78 -5.29
N LEU A 49 -15.58 -0.48 -5.61
CA LEU A 49 -16.77 0.37 -5.66
C LEU A 49 -17.80 -0.23 -6.62
N PHE A 50 -17.38 -0.53 -7.86
CA PHE A 50 -18.25 -1.11 -8.87
C PHE A 50 -18.71 -2.52 -8.51
N ILE A 51 -17.83 -3.34 -7.91
CA ILE A 51 -18.20 -4.65 -7.40
C ILE A 51 -19.32 -4.50 -6.39
N VAL A 52 -19.12 -3.75 -5.31
CA VAL A 52 -20.10 -3.59 -4.22
C VAL A 52 -21.41 -3.00 -4.75
N MET A 53 -21.35 -1.99 -5.62
CA MET A 53 -22.55 -1.41 -6.23
C MET A 53 -23.34 -2.45 -7.05
N SER A 54 -22.64 -3.35 -7.74
CA SER A 54 -23.26 -4.44 -8.51
C SER A 54 -23.86 -5.48 -7.59
N ILE A 55 -23.19 -5.85 -6.49
CA ILE A 55 -23.71 -6.78 -5.47
C ILE A 55 -25.02 -6.27 -4.90
N VAL A 56 -25.06 -5.01 -4.49
CA VAL A 56 -26.22 -4.41 -3.81
C VAL A 56 -27.45 -4.29 -4.72
N ARG A 57 -27.23 -4.13 -6.04
CA ARG A 57 -28.31 -3.83 -7.00
C ARG A 57 -28.75 -5.04 -7.82
N THR A 58 -28.02 -6.15 -7.74
CA THR A 58 -28.37 -7.40 -8.40
C THR A 58 -28.92 -8.36 -7.36
N ASP A 59 -29.90 -9.18 -7.71
CA ASP A 59 -30.23 -10.36 -6.92
C ASP A 59 -28.98 -11.26 -6.89
N PHE A 60 -28.24 -11.17 -5.79
CA PHE A 60 -26.90 -11.74 -5.70
C PHE A 60 -26.98 -13.27 -5.74
N ASN A 61 -26.77 -13.84 -6.92
CA ASN A 61 -26.70 -15.28 -7.09
C ASN A 61 -25.39 -15.80 -6.48
N MET A 62 -25.46 -16.83 -5.63
CA MET A 62 -24.28 -17.47 -5.02
C MET A 62 -23.19 -17.80 -6.06
N ALA A 63 -23.57 -18.16 -7.29
CA ALA A 63 -22.64 -18.42 -8.39
C ALA A 63 -21.70 -17.23 -8.71
N VAL A 64 -22.21 -16.00 -8.65
CA VAL A 64 -21.41 -14.78 -8.88
C VAL A 64 -20.45 -14.53 -7.72
N GLY A 65 -20.89 -14.76 -6.49
CA GLY A 65 -20.04 -14.68 -5.30
C GLY A 65 -18.87 -15.67 -5.33
N PHE A 66 -19.12 -16.91 -5.73
CA PHE A 66 -18.08 -17.92 -5.93
C PHE A 66 -17.11 -17.55 -7.07
N GLY A 67 -17.61 -17.02 -8.19
CA GLY A 67 -16.77 -16.56 -9.31
C GLY A 67 -15.84 -15.40 -8.91
N LEU A 68 -16.35 -14.42 -8.17
CA LEU A 68 -15.55 -13.30 -7.67
C LEU A 68 -14.52 -13.76 -6.63
N PHE A 69 -14.90 -14.66 -5.71
CA PHE A 69 -13.99 -15.23 -4.73
C PHE A 69 -12.84 -16.02 -5.38
N ALA A 70 -13.13 -16.81 -6.42
CA ALA A 70 -12.13 -17.53 -7.20
C ALA A 70 -11.17 -16.58 -7.94
N LEU A 71 -11.69 -15.51 -8.56
CA LEU A 71 -10.87 -14.48 -9.20
C LEU A 71 -9.97 -13.76 -8.20
N LEU A 72 -10.49 -13.34 -7.05
CA LEU A 72 -9.72 -12.68 -6.00
C LEU A 72 -8.62 -13.61 -5.44
N SER A 73 -8.93 -14.89 -5.26
CA SER A 73 -7.95 -15.91 -4.83
C SER A 73 -6.83 -16.09 -5.86
N LEU A 74 -7.14 -16.07 -7.16
CA LEU A 74 -6.15 -16.17 -8.23
C LEU A 74 -5.24 -14.94 -8.30
N VAL A 75 -5.80 -13.73 -8.13
CA VAL A 75 -5.04 -12.47 -8.11
C VAL A 75 -4.09 -12.40 -6.91
N GLN A 76 -4.48 -12.97 -5.77
CA GLN A 76 -3.66 -13.01 -4.55
C GLN A 76 -2.40 -13.88 -4.69
N LEU A 77 -2.35 -14.82 -5.64
CA LEU A 77 -1.22 -15.75 -5.83
C LEU A 77 0.01 -15.11 -6.51
N ARG A 78 -0.13 -13.96 -7.17
CA ARG A 78 1.04 -13.20 -7.66
C ARG A 78 1.54 -12.27 -6.57
N SER A 79 2.44 -12.82 -5.76
CA SER A 79 3.13 -12.20 -4.63
C SER A 79 3.81 -10.87 -5.01
N ALA A 80 3.05 -9.78 -4.99
CA ALA A 80 3.60 -8.46 -4.77
C ALA A 80 3.79 -8.33 -3.25
N THR A 81 5.03 -8.27 -2.79
CA THR A 81 5.35 -8.05 -1.38
C THR A 81 5.07 -6.59 -1.03
N PHE A 82 3.80 -6.27 -0.77
CA PHE A 82 3.41 -4.98 -0.22
C PHE A 82 4.03 -4.81 1.16
N THR A 83 4.62 -3.65 1.41
CA THR A 83 5.04 -3.23 2.74
C THR A 83 3.81 -3.10 3.66
N LYS A 84 4.02 -3.22 4.98
CA LYS A 84 2.95 -3.07 5.98
C LYS A 84 2.18 -1.76 5.81
N THR A 85 2.90 -0.70 5.45
CA THR A 85 2.35 0.63 5.20
C THR A 85 1.51 0.66 3.92
N GLU A 86 1.96 0.03 2.83
CA GLU A 86 1.21 -0.02 1.57
C GLU A 86 -0.13 -0.74 1.71
N MET A 87 -0.13 -1.87 2.41
CA MET A 87 -1.38 -2.57 2.69
C MET A 87 -2.39 -1.70 3.46
N ALA A 88 -1.94 -0.91 4.44
CA ALA A 88 -2.84 -0.05 5.21
C ALA A 88 -3.55 1.00 4.34
N TYR A 89 -2.82 1.65 3.42
CA TYR A 89 -3.41 2.63 2.51
C TYR A 89 -4.37 1.97 1.50
N LEU A 90 -4.02 0.78 0.99
CA LEU A 90 -4.91 -0.01 0.14
C LEU A 90 -6.21 -0.35 0.87
N PHE A 91 -6.12 -0.82 2.12
CA PHE A 91 -7.30 -1.10 2.94
C PHE A 91 -8.15 0.15 3.20
N GLY A 92 -7.54 1.31 3.43
CA GLY A 92 -8.27 2.57 3.56
C GLY A 92 -9.05 2.92 2.29
N ALA A 93 -8.40 2.82 1.13
CA ALA A 93 -9.03 3.06 -0.17
C ALA A 93 -10.18 2.07 -0.45
N VAL A 94 -9.97 0.78 -0.16
CA VAL A 94 -11.01 -0.27 -0.27
C VAL A 94 -12.18 0.01 0.67
N THR A 95 -11.91 0.47 1.89
CA THR A 95 -12.97 0.77 2.87
C THR A 95 -13.86 1.92 2.40
N LEU A 96 -13.27 2.98 1.83
CA LEU A 96 -14.02 4.08 1.21
C LEU A 96 -14.95 3.55 0.10
N ALA A 97 -14.41 2.73 -0.79
CA ALA A 97 -15.17 2.13 -1.88
C ALA A 97 -16.35 1.28 -1.39
N VAL A 98 -16.16 0.50 -0.33
CA VAL A 98 -17.23 -0.32 0.26
C VAL A 98 -18.32 0.55 0.87
N ILE A 99 -17.96 1.57 1.67
CA ILE A 99 -18.93 2.43 2.33
C ILE A 99 -19.75 3.23 1.32
N ASN A 100 -19.09 3.83 0.33
CA ASN A 100 -19.76 4.59 -0.71
C ASN A 100 -20.54 3.67 -1.67
N GLY A 101 -20.03 2.47 -1.96
CA GLY A 101 -20.68 1.50 -2.85
C GLY A 101 -21.90 0.79 -2.25
N ALA A 102 -22.00 0.74 -0.93
CA ALA A 102 -23.04 0.01 -0.20
C ALA A 102 -24.47 0.54 -0.40
N GLY A 103 -24.64 1.72 -1.00
CA GLY A 103 -25.96 2.30 -1.26
C GLY A 103 -26.68 2.77 0.01
N ILE A 104 -25.92 3.29 0.98
CA ILE A 104 -26.45 3.80 2.24
C ILE A 104 -27.27 5.09 1.99
N THR A 105 -28.49 5.14 2.51
CA THR A 105 -29.36 6.32 2.31
C THR A 105 -28.92 7.51 3.16
N ASP A 106 -28.42 7.26 4.37
CA ASP A 106 -27.97 8.29 5.31
C ASP A 106 -26.65 8.94 4.85
N LEU A 107 -26.78 10.13 4.28
CA LEU A 107 -25.67 10.93 3.79
C LEU A 107 -24.73 11.39 4.91
N SER A 108 -25.27 11.65 6.11
CA SER A 108 -24.45 12.09 7.25
C SER A 108 -23.50 10.98 7.67
N PHE A 109 -24.01 9.74 7.72
CA PHE A 109 -23.20 8.57 8.04
C PHE A 109 -22.08 8.35 7.02
N ILE A 110 -22.38 8.46 5.72
CA ILE A 110 -21.38 8.34 4.65
C ILE A 110 -20.30 9.40 4.83
N LEU A 111 -20.67 10.68 4.95
CA LEU A 111 -19.71 11.78 5.05
C LEU A 111 -18.84 11.67 6.31
N ILE A 112 -19.43 11.39 7.47
CA ILE A 112 -18.69 11.22 8.72
C ILE A 112 -17.70 10.06 8.58
N SER A 113 -18.12 8.92 8.04
CA SER A 113 -17.25 7.76 7.86
C SER A 113 -16.08 8.07 6.92
N ASN A 114 -16.34 8.71 5.78
CA ASN A 114 -15.31 9.13 4.83
C ASN A 114 -14.31 10.10 5.48
N VAL A 115 -14.80 11.11 6.21
CA VAL A 115 -13.94 12.08 6.93
C VAL A 115 -13.09 11.37 7.98
N VAL A 116 -13.68 10.49 8.79
CA VAL A 116 -12.95 9.74 9.83
C VAL A 116 -11.84 8.89 9.21
N ILE A 117 -12.11 8.20 8.10
CA ILE A 117 -11.10 7.38 7.40
C ILE A 117 -9.97 8.25 6.86
N VAL A 118 -10.30 9.36 6.19
CA VAL A 118 -9.29 10.26 5.61
C VAL A 118 -8.44 10.92 6.71
N VAL A 119 -9.08 11.43 7.76
CA VAL A 119 -8.39 12.12 8.87
C VAL A 119 -7.54 11.15 9.68
N SER A 120 -8.05 9.96 10.01
CA SER A 120 -7.26 8.95 10.73
C SER A 120 -6.05 8.52 9.92
N THR A 121 -6.23 8.24 8.63
CA THR A 121 -5.13 7.89 7.71
C THR A 121 -4.10 9.02 7.62
N TRP A 122 -4.55 10.27 7.58
CA TRP A 122 -3.66 11.43 7.55
C TRP A 122 -2.85 11.56 8.85
N PHE A 123 -3.52 11.49 10.01
CA PHE A 123 -2.89 11.64 11.33
C PHE A 123 -1.89 10.51 11.63
N ILE A 124 -2.30 9.26 11.39
CA ILE A 124 -1.45 8.07 11.59
C ILE A 124 -0.31 8.08 10.58
N GLY A 125 -0.60 8.51 9.34
CA GLY A 125 0.41 8.69 8.33
C GLY A 125 1.50 9.66 8.80
N ASP A 126 1.12 10.85 9.24
CA ASP A 126 2.07 11.89 9.66
C ASP A 126 2.92 11.43 10.85
N TRP A 127 2.27 10.84 11.85
CA TRP A 127 2.95 10.26 13.03
C TRP A 127 3.90 9.11 12.66
N SER A 128 3.50 8.23 11.73
CA SER A 128 4.33 7.12 11.25
C SER A 128 5.56 7.58 10.47
N LEU A 129 5.46 8.66 9.69
CA LEU A 129 6.61 9.25 9.02
C LEU A 129 7.59 9.86 9.98
N GLU A 130 7.11 10.60 10.98
CA GLU A 130 7.99 11.27 11.91
C GLU A 130 8.78 10.25 12.74
N HIS A 131 8.13 9.13 13.09
CA HIS A 131 8.79 7.98 13.71
C HIS A 131 9.76 7.27 12.76
N SER A 132 9.37 7.05 11.50
CA SER A 132 10.23 6.36 10.52
C SER A 132 11.39 7.25 10.05
N ALA A 133 11.23 8.56 9.94
CA ALA A 133 12.28 9.51 9.61
C ALA A 133 13.29 9.67 10.74
N ASN A 134 12.86 9.56 12.00
CA ASN A 134 13.76 9.47 13.15
C ASN A 134 14.54 8.15 13.18
N LEU A 135 13.92 7.03 12.78
CA LEU A 135 14.62 5.75 12.67
C LEU A 135 15.56 5.69 11.44
N ILE A 136 15.19 6.33 10.32
CA ILE A 136 16.05 6.43 9.12
C ILE A 136 17.24 7.39 9.36
N ARG A 137 17.15 8.32 10.32
CA ARG A 137 18.30 9.12 10.76
C ARG A 137 19.38 8.32 11.50
N VAL A 138 19.08 7.11 11.96
CA VAL A 138 20.06 6.24 12.65
C VAL A 138 20.78 5.30 11.68
N ASP A 139 20.31 5.11 10.45
CA ASP A 139 20.87 4.09 9.55
C ASP A 139 21.10 4.62 8.13
N ASN A 140 22.02 5.58 7.98
CA ASN A 140 22.70 5.86 6.71
C ASN A 140 23.67 4.73 6.32
N VAL A 141 23.25 3.46 6.47
CA VAL A 141 24.01 2.31 5.97
C VAL A 141 23.60 2.11 4.52
N LYS A 142 24.34 2.77 3.64
CA LYS A 142 24.24 2.60 2.19
C LYS A 142 24.60 1.15 1.86
N LYS A 143 23.59 0.31 1.61
CA LYS A 143 23.80 -1.08 1.16
C LYS A 143 24.44 -1.04 -0.23
N MET A 144 25.73 -1.37 -0.31
CA MET A 144 26.48 -1.44 -1.56
C MET A 144 26.80 -2.91 -1.84
N ALA A 145 26.19 -3.48 -2.88
CA ALA A 145 26.57 -4.80 -3.37
C ALA A 145 27.86 -4.65 -4.18
N VAL A 146 28.96 -5.19 -3.66
CA VAL A 146 30.26 -5.20 -4.34
C VAL A 146 30.59 -6.63 -4.69
N THR A 147 30.75 -6.90 -5.99
CA THR A 147 31.29 -8.17 -6.47
C THR A 147 32.80 -8.08 -6.37
N LEU A 148 33.38 -8.80 -5.40
CA LEU A 148 34.84 -8.89 -5.24
C LEU A 148 35.35 -10.03 -6.12
N ASP A 149 36.33 -9.72 -6.97
CA ASP A 149 36.91 -10.65 -7.95
C ASP A 149 37.80 -11.71 -7.29
N HIS A 150 38.30 -11.42 -6.08
CA HIS A 150 39.09 -12.34 -5.28
C HIS A 150 38.73 -12.19 -3.80
N ILE A 151 38.41 -13.29 -3.13
CA ILE A 151 38.21 -13.34 -1.68
C ILE A 151 39.19 -14.36 -1.11
N ASP A 152 40.19 -13.88 -0.36
CA ASP A 152 41.14 -14.75 0.33
C ASP A 152 40.45 -15.62 1.37
N GLU A 153 40.56 -16.95 1.21
CA GLU A 153 39.88 -17.98 2.03
C GLU A 153 40.23 -17.87 3.54
N ASN A 154 41.41 -17.31 3.85
CA ASN A 154 41.89 -17.11 5.22
C ASN A 154 41.22 -15.95 5.97
N VAL A 155 40.50 -15.06 5.27
CA VAL A 155 39.88 -13.85 5.85
C VAL A 155 38.39 -14.07 6.15
N VAL A 156 37.76 -15.03 5.47
CA VAL A 156 36.33 -15.36 5.65
C VAL A 156 36.04 -15.97 7.02
N SER A 157 37.03 -16.61 7.66
CA SER A 157 36.86 -17.19 9.01
C SER A 157 36.82 -16.15 10.13
N ASN A 158 37.30 -14.92 9.91
CA ASN A 158 37.43 -13.93 10.98
C ASN A 158 36.76 -12.60 10.62
N ARG A 159 35.60 -12.33 11.23
CA ARG A 159 34.70 -11.21 10.91
C ARG A 159 35.39 -9.84 11.03
N ASP A 160 36.26 -9.66 12.02
CA ASP A 160 36.96 -8.39 12.27
C ASP A 160 38.03 -8.06 11.21
N LEU A 161 38.74 -9.09 10.72
CA LEU A 161 39.75 -8.92 9.67
C LEU A 161 39.09 -8.57 8.34
N MET A 162 37.95 -9.19 8.05
CA MET A 162 37.20 -8.93 6.82
C MET A 162 36.60 -7.52 6.80
N CYS A 163 36.05 -7.03 7.91
CA CYS A 163 35.58 -5.63 7.99
C CYS A 163 36.71 -4.62 7.81
N THR A 164 37.90 -4.89 8.36
CA THR A 164 39.07 -4.01 8.22
C THR A 164 39.55 -3.96 6.76
N GLN A 165 39.69 -5.12 6.11
CA GLN A 165 40.12 -5.20 4.72
C GLN A 165 39.10 -4.60 3.74
N LEU A 166 37.81 -4.81 3.98
CA LEU A 166 36.75 -4.18 3.19
C LEU A 166 36.74 -2.65 3.38
N THR A 167 37.02 -2.18 4.59
CA THR A 167 37.13 -0.73 4.89
C THR A 167 38.31 -0.10 4.18
N GLU A 168 39.47 -0.78 4.16
CA GLU A 168 40.68 -0.31 3.49
C GLU A 168 40.53 -0.34 1.96
N THR A 169 39.93 -1.39 1.40
CA THR A 169 39.74 -1.55 -0.04
C THR A 169 38.68 -0.61 -0.61
N LEU A 170 37.61 -0.35 0.15
CA LEU A 170 36.47 0.46 -0.31
C LEU A 170 36.50 1.91 0.17
N GLY A 171 37.41 2.26 1.10
CA GLY A 171 37.51 3.60 1.68
C GLY A 171 36.27 4.04 2.47
N ILE A 172 35.43 3.08 2.90
CA ILE A 172 34.18 3.32 3.63
C ILE A 172 34.14 2.47 4.89
N ASN A 173 33.57 3.01 5.99
CA ASN A 173 33.45 2.27 7.24
C ASN A 173 32.36 1.18 7.10
N VAL A 174 32.78 -0.08 6.95
CA VAL A 174 31.89 -1.23 6.76
C VAL A 174 31.47 -1.80 8.12
N GLN A 175 30.21 -1.59 8.51
CA GLN A 175 29.69 -2.06 9.80
C GLN A 175 29.21 -3.51 9.78
N THR A 176 28.74 -4.01 8.63
CA THR A 176 28.23 -5.39 8.48
C THR A 176 28.34 -5.83 7.02
N PHE A 177 28.70 -7.09 6.79
CA PHE A 177 28.71 -7.72 5.47
C PHE A 177 27.83 -8.98 5.48
N GLU A 178 27.18 -9.25 4.35
CA GLU A 178 26.40 -10.48 4.12
C GLU A 178 26.91 -11.10 2.81
N ILE A 179 27.44 -12.32 2.88
CA ILE A 179 27.96 -13.02 1.70
C ILE A 179 26.79 -13.64 0.97
N LYS A 180 26.38 -13.03 -0.13
CA LYS A 180 25.37 -13.60 -1.02
C LYS A 180 26.06 -14.38 -2.13
N LYS A 181 25.97 -15.71 -2.08
CA LYS A 181 26.48 -16.60 -3.12
C LYS A 181 25.65 -16.38 -4.40
N ILE A 182 26.32 -16.00 -5.50
CA ILE A 182 25.75 -15.96 -6.85
C ILE A 182 26.17 -17.26 -7.54
#